data_AF-A0A3S9SZM1-F1
#
_entry.id   AF-A0A3S9SZM1-F1
#
_cell.length_a   1.000
_cell.length_b   1.000
_cell.length_c   1.000
_cell.angle_alpha   90.00
_cell.angle_beta   90.00
_cell.angle_gamma   90.00
#
_symmetry.space_group_name_H-M   'P 1'
#
loop_
_entity.id
_entity.type
_entity.pdbx_description
1 polymer ?
#
loop_
_entity_poly.entity_id
_entity_poly.type
_entity_poly.pdbx_seq_one_letter_code
_entity_poly.pdbx_strand_id
1 'polypeptide(L)'
;MPKQTEKILKKIEFLKRRAGYSDRDIAKALQISPSGYSRIKNNQRRLTIEHLEKLADFFKVPFFYLFFTEGDLESLSFAGNLKTYLKEKNWTYEELAKHIGLNVLRVIELSQGATPTKEEVRRIISTLGIKLTGHNTIDGRVELIKLLLEELELDESRIAVILEYIEQN
;
A
#
# COMPACT_ATOMS: atom_id res chain seq x y z
N MET A 1 -13.46 6.80 -13.36
CA MET A 1 -12.58 6.59 -12.19
C MET A 1 -12.97 7.59 -11.11
N PRO A 2 -13.18 7.19 -9.85
CA PRO A 2 -13.38 8.17 -8.78
C PRO A 2 -12.16 9.08 -8.73
N LYS A 3 -12.37 10.40 -8.66
CA LYS A 3 -11.28 11.39 -8.55
C LYS A 3 -10.46 11.04 -7.30
N GLN A 4 -9.13 11.18 -7.33
CA GLN A 4 -8.23 10.84 -6.19
C GLN A 4 -8.73 11.39 -4.84
N THR A 5 -9.32 12.59 -4.85
CA THR A 5 -9.99 13.20 -3.70
C THR A 5 -11.05 12.32 -3.06
N GLU A 6 -11.87 11.61 -3.83
CA GLU A 6 -12.90 10.70 -3.34
C GLU A 6 -12.30 9.47 -2.63
N LYS A 7 -11.19 8.93 -3.16
CA LYS A 7 -10.45 7.84 -2.48
C LYS A 7 -9.94 8.30 -1.11
N ILE A 8 -9.34 9.48 -1.04
CA ILE A 8 -8.83 10.04 0.21
C ILE A 8 -9.96 10.31 1.21
N LEU A 9 -11.09 10.88 0.76
CA LEU A 9 -12.25 11.09 1.64
C LEU A 9 -12.81 9.78 2.20
N LYS A 10 -12.86 8.71 1.38
CA LYS A 10 -13.24 7.36 1.86
C LYS A 10 -12.24 6.83 2.89
N LYS A 11 -10.94 7.06 2.68
CA LYS A 11 -9.88 6.65 3.63
C LYS A 11 -10.00 7.37 4.97
N ILE A 12 -10.26 8.67 4.94
CA ILE A 12 -10.52 9.48 6.15
C ILE A 12 -11.75 8.95 6.90
N GLU A 13 -12.85 8.65 6.19
CA GLU A 13 -14.06 8.11 6.79
C GLU A 13 -13.86 6.70 7.39
N PHE A 14 -12.99 5.89 6.79
CA PHE A 14 -12.58 4.60 7.34
C PHE A 14 -11.79 4.77 8.65
N LEU A 15 -10.74 5.59 8.63
CA LEU A 15 -9.90 5.86 9.80
C LEU A 15 -10.71 6.46 10.95
N LYS A 16 -11.58 7.42 10.63
CA LYS A 16 -12.50 8.05 11.58
C LYS A 16 -13.39 7.01 12.28
N ARG A 17 -14.03 6.12 11.51
CA ARG A 17 -14.89 5.06 12.07
C ARG A 17 -14.12 4.06 12.92
N ARG A 18 -12.94 3.63 12.46
CA ARG A 18 -12.09 2.68 13.17
C ARG A 18 -11.60 3.23 14.51
N ALA A 19 -11.30 4.52 14.58
CA ALA A 19 -10.82 5.17 15.79
C ALA A 19 -11.93 5.78 16.67
N GLY A 20 -13.21 5.67 16.27
CA GLY A 20 -14.35 6.19 17.04
C GLY A 20 -14.47 7.72 17.04
N TYR A 21 -13.90 8.41 16.06
CA TYR A 21 -13.96 9.87 15.96
C TYR A 21 -15.25 10.37 15.29
N SER A 22 -15.64 11.60 15.60
CA SER A 22 -16.75 12.32 14.97
C SER A 22 -16.27 13.29 13.89
N ASP A 23 -17.19 13.79 13.05
CA ASP A 23 -16.87 14.86 12.09
C ASP A 23 -16.38 16.15 12.79
N ARG A 24 -16.75 16.37 14.05
CA ARG A 24 -16.27 17.51 14.85
C ARG A 24 -14.81 17.33 15.26
N ASP A 25 -14.39 16.11 15.58
CA ASP A 25 -13.00 15.81 15.92
C ASP A 25 -12.10 16.02 14.71
N ILE A 26 -12.56 15.60 13.52
CA ILE A 26 -11.84 15.84 12.27
C ILE A 26 -11.73 17.34 11.97
N ALA A 27 -12.83 18.09 12.12
CA ALA A 27 -12.80 19.54 11.92
C ALA A 27 -11.82 20.23 12.90
N LYS A 28 -11.79 19.78 14.16
CA LYS A 28 -10.85 20.28 15.18
C LYS A 28 -9.40 19.95 14.83
N ALA A 29 -9.13 18.72 14.39
CA ALA A 29 -7.80 18.30 13.94
C ALA A 29 -7.29 19.14 12.76
N LEU A 30 -8.18 19.44 11.82
CA LEU A 30 -7.90 20.30 10.66
C LEU A 30 -7.82 21.79 11.01
N GLN A 31 -8.19 22.19 12.23
CA GLN A 31 -8.31 23.58 12.67
C GLN A 31 -9.27 24.39 11.78
N ILE A 32 -10.40 23.78 11.38
CA ILE A 32 -11.46 24.41 10.60
C ILE A 32 -12.81 24.30 11.31
N SER A 33 -13.80 25.07 10.85
CA SER A 33 -15.16 24.94 11.36
C SER A 33 -15.79 23.60 10.94
N PRO A 34 -16.76 23.06 11.71
CA PRO A 34 -17.53 21.89 11.29
C PRO A 34 -18.22 22.07 9.94
N SER A 35 -18.70 23.28 9.65
CA SER A 35 -19.25 23.65 8.33
C SER A 35 -18.18 23.62 7.23
N GLY A 36 -16.93 24.01 7.55
CA GLY A 36 -15.79 23.90 6.66
C GLY A 36 -15.48 22.45 6.28
N TYR A 37 -15.48 21.54 7.26
CA TYR A 37 -15.29 20.11 7.01
C TYR A 37 -16.45 19.49 6.21
N SER A 38 -17.69 19.86 6.51
CA SER A 38 -18.86 19.44 5.73
C SER A 38 -18.75 19.84 4.25
N ARG A 39 -18.32 21.07 3.97
CA ARG A 39 -18.06 21.53 2.59
C ARG A 39 -16.97 20.73 1.89
N ILE A 40 -15.93 20.28 2.61
CA ILE A 40 -14.89 19.39 2.07
C ILE A 40 -15.51 18.05 1.65
N LYS A 41 -16.28 17.40 2.54
CA LYS A 41 -16.93 16.11 2.27
C LYS A 41 -17.89 16.17 1.07
N ASN A 42 -18.56 17.30 0.90
CA ASN A 42 -19.50 17.53 -0.20
C ASN A 42 -18.83 18.06 -1.48
N ASN A 43 -17.49 18.03 -1.58
CA ASN A 43 -16.71 18.56 -2.72
C ASN A 43 -16.95 20.05 -3.02
N GLN A 44 -17.45 20.82 -2.06
CA GLN A 44 -17.68 22.27 -2.15
C GLN A 44 -16.48 23.10 -1.66
N ARG A 45 -15.46 22.43 -1.10
CA ARG A 45 -14.17 22.99 -0.71
C ARG A 45 -13.09 21.93 -0.96
N ARG A 46 -11.93 22.35 -1.47
CA ARG A 46 -10.81 21.43 -1.72
C ARG A 46 -10.12 21.03 -0.41
N LEU A 47 -9.70 19.77 -0.35
CA LEU A 47 -8.71 19.29 0.61
C LEU A 47 -7.33 19.78 0.13
N THR A 48 -6.49 20.27 1.04
CA THR A 48 -5.15 20.78 0.74
C THR A 48 -4.10 19.80 1.27
N ILE A 49 -2.85 19.97 0.87
CA ILE A 49 -1.73 19.17 1.40
C ILE A 49 -1.61 19.38 2.93
N GLU A 50 -1.66 20.63 3.39
CA GLU A 50 -1.66 20.94 4.83
C GLU A 50 -2.80 20.24 5.61
N HIS A 51 -4.00 20.13 5.02
CA HIS A 51 -5.08 19.36 5.64
C HIS A 51 -4.73 17.87 5.73
N LEU A 52 -4.08 17.31 4.71
CA LEU A 52 -3.67 15.91 4.69
C LEU A 52 -2.59 15.62 5.72
N GLU A 53 -1.60 16.50 5.88
CA GLU A 53 -0.55 16.40 6.92
C GLU A 53 -1.17 16.38 8.31
N LYS A 54 -2.05 17.35 8.62
CA LYS A 54 -2.78 17.40 9.90
C LYS A 54 -3.59 16.13 10.18
N LEU A 55 -4.18 15.53 9.14
CA LEU A 55 -4.94 14.28 9.30
C LEU A 55 -4.03 13.08 9.52
N ALA A 56 -2.90 13.00 8.81
CA ALA A 56 -1.91 11.95 9.00
C ALA A 56 -1.40 11.96 10.45
N ASP A 57 -1.03 13.14 10.95
CA ASP A 57 -0.62 13.35 12.35
C ASP A 57 -1.71 13.02 13.35
N PHE A 58 -2.96 13.40 13.06
CA PHE A 58 -4.10 13.13 13.93
C PHE A 58 -4.39 11.63 14.04
N PHE A 59 -4.40 10.92 12.91
CA PHE A 59 -4.64 9.47 12.86
C PHE A 59 -3.42 8.63 13.22
N LYS A 60 -2.24 9.25 13.40
CA LYS A 60 -0.96 8.56 13.63
C LYS A 60 -0.66 7.54 12.53
N VAL A 61 -0.87 7.95 11.29
CA VAL A 61 -0.54 7.17 10.09
C VAL A 61 0.42 7.96 9.21
N PRO A 62 1.28 7.28 8.42
CA PRO A 62 2.09 7.96 7.44
C PRO A 62 1.26 8.75 6.41
N PHE A 63 1.78 9.88 5.93
CA PHE A 63 1.06 10.77 5.00
C PHE A 63 0.55 10.05 3.75
N PHE A 64 1.40 9.25 3.10
CA PHE A 64 1.03 8.50 1.90
C PHE A 64 -0.13 7.52 2.16
N TYR A 65 -0.34 7.05 3.39
CA TYR A 65 -1.37 6.05 3.71
C TYR A 65 -2.78 6.56 3.38
N LEU A 66 -2.97 7.89 3.42
CA LEU A 66 -4.24 8.53 3.07
C LEU A 66 -4.63 8.36 1.60
N PHE A 67 -3.67 8.05 0.73
CA PHE A 67 -3.86 7.94 -0.72
C PHE A 67 -4.25 6.53 -1.18
N PHE A 68 -4.05 5.52 -0.32
CA PHE A 68 -4.28 4.12 -0.66
C PHE A 68 -5.54 3.55 0.01
N THR A 69 -6.39 2.90 -0.78
CA THR A 69 -7.45 2.02 -0.27
C THR A 69 -6.86 0.68 0.17
N GLU A 70 -7.62 -0.10 0.93
CA GLU A 70 -7.19 -1.46 1.29
C GLU A 70 -6.96 -2.33 0.07
N GLY A 71 -7.79 -2.20 -0.98
CA GLY A 71 -7.58 -2.88 -2.25
C GLY A 71 -6.32 -2.41 -3.00
N ASP A 72 -5.97 -1.12 -2.92
CA ASP A 72 -4.72 -0.63 -3.50
C ASP A 72 -3.51 -1.26 -2.76
N LEU A 73 -3.55 -1.33 -1.42
CA LEU A 73 -2.50 -1.99 -0.62
C LEU A 73 -2.45 -3.50 -0.84
N GLU A 74 -3.60 -4.16 -1.02
CA GLU A 74 -3.64 -5.59 -1.38
C GLU A 74 -2.99 -5.81 -2.73
N SER A 75 -3.27 -4.97 -3.73
CA SER A 75 -2.64 -5.07 -5.06
C SER A 75 -1.12 -4.84 -5.03
N LEU A 76 -0.63 -4.05 -4.08
CA LEU A 76 0.81 -3.84 -3.85
C LEU A 76 1.47 -5.00 -3.08
N SER A 77 0.69 -5.86 -2.43
CA SER A 77 1.22 -7.02 -1.73
C SER A 77 1.68 -8.10 -2.70
N PHE A 78 2.61 -8.96 -2.26
CA PHE A 78 3.03 -10.13 -3.03
C PHE A 78 1.83 -10.99 -3.48
N ALA A 79 0.88 -11.25 -2.56
CA ALA A 79 -0.31 -12.04 -2.83
C ALA A 79 -1.22 -11.39 -3.88
N GLY A 80 -1.42 -10.08 -3.82
CA GLY A 80 -2.23 -9.35 -4.82
C GLY A 80 -1.57 -9.30 -6.19
N ASN A 81 -0.25 -9.08 -6.22
CA ASN A 81 0.54 -9.14 -7.45
C ASN A 81 0.48 -10.55 -8.08
N LEU A 82 0.61 -11.60 -7.27
CA LEU A 82 0.50 -12.99 -7.71
C LEU A 82 -0.86 -13.28 -8.35
N LYS A 83 -1.96 -12.91 -7.67
CA LYS A 83 -3.34 -13.09 -8.19
C LYS A 83 -3.57 -12.34 -9.50
N THR A 84 -3.10 -11.09 -9.55
CA THR A 84 -3.21 -10.25 -10.75
C THR A 84 -2.52 -10.90 -11.92
N TYR A 85 -1.29 -11.37 -11.71
CA TYR A 85 -0.50 -11.99 -12.77
C TYR A 85 -1.12 -13.31 -13.25
N LEU A 86 -1.58 -14.18 -12.34
CA LEU A 86 -2.26 -15.43 -12.71
C LEU A 86 -3.48 -15.17 -13.58
N LYS A 87 -4.26 -14.14 -13.25
CA LYS A 87 -5.41 -13.71 -14.04
C LYS A 87 -4.99 -13.22 -15.43
N GLU A 88 -3.93 -12.42 -15.54
CA GLU A 88 -3.42 -11.90 -16.82
C GLU A 88 -2.88 -12.99 -17.74
N LYS A 89 -2.25 -14.02 -17.18
CA LYS A 89 -1.77 -15.19 -17.94
C LYS A 89 -2.81 -16.28 -18.13
N ASN A 90 -3.98 -16.14 -17.53
CA ASN A 90 -5.00 -17.17 -17.44
C ASN A 90 -4.44 -18.50 -16.90
N TRP A 91 -3.62 -18.40 -15.85
CA TRP A 91 -3.02 -19.54 -15.17
C TRP A 91 -3.77 -19.92 -13.90
N THR A 92 -3.87 -21.22 -13.63
CA THR A 92 -4.35 -21.74 -12.35
C THR A 92 -3.21 -21.84 -11.32
N TYR A 93 -3.55 -22.06 -10.06
CA TYR A 93 -2.56 -22.30 -9.02
C TYR A 93 -1.78 -23.59 -9.26
N GLU A 94 -2.41 -24.62 -9.82
CA GLU A 94 -1.78 -25.89 -10.19
C GLU A 94 -0.75 -25.71 -11.31
N GLU A 95 -1.09 -24.91 -12.34
CA GLU A 95 -0.19 -24.62 -13.44
C GLU A 95 1.05 -23.86 -12.94
N LEU A 96 0.83 -22.83 -12.12
CA LEU A 96 1.95 -22.12 -11.50
C LEU A 96 2.80 -23.06 -10.65
N ALA A 97 2.19 -23.84 -9.75
CA ALA A 97 2.85 -24.79 -8.88
C ALA A 97 3.77 -25.74 -9.67
N LYS A 98 3.26 -26.26 -10.80
CA LYS A 98 4.03 -27.12 -11.71
C LYS A 98 5.22 -26.38 -12.33
N HIS A 99 5.04 -25.13 -12.75
CA HIS A 99 6.12 -24.37 -13.37
C HIS A 99 7.21 -23.91 -12.40
N ILE A 100 6.88 -23.64 -11.13
CA ILE A 100 7.86 -23.22 -10.11
C ILE A 100 8.36 -24.36 -9.22
N GLY A 101 7.84 -25.57 -9.42
CA GLY A 101 8.19 -26.76 -8.63
C GLY A 101 7.81 -26.64 -7.15
N LEU A 102 6.63 -26.05 -6.87
CA LEU A 102 6.07 -25.97 -5.52
C LEU A 102 4.82 -26.85 -5.38
N ASN A 103 4.45 -27.14 -4.15
CA ASN A 103 3.16 -27.76 -3.85
C ASN A 103 2.02 -26.74 -4.11
N VAL A 104 0.90 -27.19 -4.69
CA VAL A 104 -0.26 -26.32 -4.95
C VAL A 104 -0.80 -25.65 -3.68
N LEU A 105 -0.79 -26.35 -2.54
CA LEU A 105 -1.19 -25.79 -1.24
C LEU A 105 -0.29 -24.62 -0.84
N ARG A 106 1.03 -24.74 -1.10
CA ARG A 106 1.96 -23.65 -0.84
C ARG A 106 1.65 -22.43 -1.71
N VAL A 107 1.30 -22.63 -2.98
CA VAL A 107 0.87 -21.54 -3.86
C VAL A 107 -0.42 -20.87 -3.36
N ILE A 108 -1.37 -21.66 -2.85
CA ILE A 108 -2.61 -21.14 -2.25
C ILE A 108 -2.30 -20.30 -1.00
N GLU A 109 -1.45 -20.79 -0.09
CA GLU A 109 -1.01 -20.05 1.09
C GLU A 109 -0.38 -18.70 0.71
N LEU A 110 0.51 -18.70 -0.28
CA LEU A 110 1.13 -17.47 -0.80
C LEU A 110 0.09 -16.49 -1.36
N SER A 111 -0.94 -16.99 -2.07
CA SER A 111 -2.05 -16.17 -2.56
C SER A 111 -2.94 -15.60 -1.43
N GLN A 112 -2.88 -16.21 -0.24
CA GLN A 112 -3.61 -15.76 0.95
C GLN A 112 -2.77 -14.83 1.84
N GLY A 113 -1.51 -14.56 1.47
CA GLY A 113 -0.65 -13.62 2.19
C GLY A 113 0.43 -14.27 3.05
N ALA A 114 0.67 -15.59 2.91
CA ALA A 114 1.84 -16.20 3.54
C ALA A 114 3.13 -15.57 3.00
N THR A 115 4.11 -15.38 3.89
CA THR A 115 5.41 -14.83 3.52
C THR A 115 6.18 -15.82 2.63
N PRO A 116 6.56 -15.43 1.41
CA PRO A 116 7.40 -16.26 0.56
C PRO A 116 8.86 -16.22 1.02
N THR A 117 9.58 -17.30 0.79
CA THR A 117 11.05 -17.32 0.90
C THR A 117 11.69 -16.64 -0.30
N LYS A 118 12.96 -16.19 -0.14
CA LYS A 118 13.75 -15.61 -1.23
C LYS A 118 13.81 -16.51 -2.48
N GLU A 119 13.87 -17.82 -2.27
CA GLU A 119 13.91 -18.80 -3.35
C GLU A 119 12.56 -18.94 -4.07
N GLU A 120 11.45 -18.95 -3.33
CA GLU A 120 10.09 -18.96 -3.91
C GLU A 120 9.86 -17.71 -4.76
N VAL A 121 10.25 -16.54 -4.27
CA VAL A 121 10.17 -15.27 -5.01
C VAL A 121 10.97 -15.36 -6.32
N ARG A 122 12.22 -15.85 -6.27
CA ARG A 122 13.06 -15.98 -7.47
C ARG A 122 12.43 -16.88 -8.53
N ARG A 123 11.95 -18.06 -8.13
CA ARG A 123 11.32 -19.03 -9.04
C ARG A 123 10.08 -18.46 -9.69
N ILE A 124 9.26 -17.77 -8.91
CA ILE A 124 8.06 -17.10 -9.40
C ILE A 124 8.46 -16.02 -10.41
N ILE A 125 9.36 -15.10 -10.08
CA ILE A 125 9.80 -14.03 -11.00
C ILE A 125 10.35 -14.62 -12.31
N SER A 126 11.22 -15.64 -12.23
CA SER A 126 11.81 -16.26 -13.42
C SER A 126 10.77 -16.93 -14.32
N THR A 127 9.83 -17.66 -13.72
CA THR A 127 8.79 -18.39 -14.46
C THR A 127 7.77 -17.45 -15.08
N LEU A 128 7.45 -16.37 -14.37
CA LEU A 128 6.50 -15.38 -14.83
C LEU A 128 7.11 -14.40 -15.84
N GLY A 129 8.42 -14.50 -16.15
CA GLY A 129 9.08 -13.58 -17.10
C GLY A 129 8.92 -12.12 -16.71
N ILE A 130 8.70 -11.85 -15.42
CA ILE A 130 8.56 -10.51 -14.88
C ILE A 130 9.96 -9.92 -14.89
N LYS A 131 10.22 -8.95 -15.77
CA LYS A 131 11.34 -8.04 -15.55
C LYS A 131 11.04 -7.31 -14.24
N LEU A 132 11.91 -7.47 -13.25
CA LEU A 132 12.01 -6.54 -12.14
C LEU A 132 12.35 -5.17 -12.76
N THR A 133 11.36 -4.46 -13.27
CA THR A 133 11.48 -3.02 -13.41
C THR A 133 11.70 -2.50 -11.99
N GLY A 134 12.69 -1.64 -11.80
CA GLY A 134 13.22 -1.20 -10.49
C GLY A 134 12.24 -0.43 -9.60
N HIS A 135 10.95 -0.73 -9.69
CA HIS A 135 9.85 -0.24 -8.87
C HIS A 135 9.02 -1.40 -8.26
N ASN A 136 9.36 -2.67 -8.53
CA ASN A 136 8.61 -3.84 -8.06
C ASN A 136 9.52 -4.93 -7.45
N THR A 137 10.55 -4.56 -6.69
CA THR A 137 11.31 -5.53 -5.89
C THR A 137 10.67 -5.74 -4.52
N ILE A 138 10.17 -6.98 -4.33
CA ILE A 138 10.03 -7.74 -3.09
C ILE A 138 8.99 -7.31 -2.04
N ASP A 139 8.59 -6.05 -1.93
CA ASP A 139 7.37 -5.72 -1.19
C ASP A 139 6.94 -4.32 -1.62
N GLY A 140 5.65 -4.10 -1.91
CA GLY A 140 5.14 -2.73 -1.96
C GLY A 140 5.48 -1.95 -0.68
N ARG A 141 5.77 -2.67 0.43
CA ARG A 141 6.33 -2.13 1.67
C ARG A 141 7.78 -1.64 1.57
N VAL A 142 8.64 -2.20 0.72
CA VAL A 142 10.03 -1.73 0.53
C VAL A 142 10.03 -0.38 -0.18
N GLU A 143 9.21 -0.24 -1.23
CA GLU A 143 9.00 1.06 -1.89
C GLU A 143 8.35 2.06 -0.92
N LEU A 144 7.42 1.59 -0.08
CA LEU A 144 6.81 2.38 0.99
C LEU A 144 7.84 2.83 2.04
N ILE A 145 8.75 1.94 2.44
CA ILE A 145 9.82 2.19 3.40
C ILE A 145 10.83 3.15 2.78
N LYS A 146 11.15 3.01 1.49
CA LYS A 146 11.98 3.95 0.76
C LYS A 146 11.38 5.35 0.78
N LEU A 147 10.12 5.49 0.38
CA LEU A 147 9.38 6.76 0.43
C LEU A 147 9.33 7.35 1.85
N LEU A 148 9.16 6.51 2.88
CA LEU A 148 9.21 6.91 4.29
C LEU A 148 10.58 7.42 4.74
N LEU A 149 11.66 6.76 4.31
CA LEU A 149 13.01 7.14 4.69
C LEU A 149 13.48 8.40 3.95
N GLU A 150 13.01 8.62 2.72
CA GLU A 150 13.20 9.88 1.97
C GLU A 150 12.49 11.05 2.65
N GLU A 151 11.25 10.86 3.13
CA GLU A 151 10.48 11.88 3.86
C GLU A 151 11.10 12.24 5.22
N LEU A 152 11.88 11.33 5.82
CA LEU A 152 12.67 11.56 7.03
C LEU A 152 14.04 12.22 6.76
N GLU A 153 14.26 12.72 5.54
CA GLU A 153 15.49 13.38 5.09
C GLU A 153 16.77 12.54 5.26
N LEU A 154 16.65 11.21 5.23
CA LEU A 154 17.84 10.36 5.16
C LEU A 154 18.49 10.45 3.78
N ASP A 155 19.81 10.52 3.76
CA ASP A 155 20.55 10.49 2.51
C ASP A 155 20.45 9.12 1.82
N GLU A 156 20.55 9.14 0.49
CA GLU A 156 20.35 7.97 -0.38
C GLU A 156 21.26 6.79 0.00
N SER A 157 22.44 7.06 0.57
CA SER A 157 23.37 6.02 1.01
C SER A 157 22.87 5.31 2.28
N ARG A 158 22.29 6.05 3.23
CA ARG A 158 21.68 5.46 4.44
C ARG A 158 20.40 4.68 4.12
N ILE A 159 19.60 5.20 3.21
CA ILE A 159 18.39 4.51 2.73
C ILE A 159 18.79 3.18 2.12
N ALA A 160 19.78 3.16 1.22
CA ALA A 160 20.29 1.94 0.61
C ALA A 160 20.75 0.91 1.65
N VAL A 161 21.49 1.34 2.69
CA VAL A 161 21.95 0.46 3.78
C VAL A 161 20.78 -0.11 4.60
N ILE A 162 19.77 0.69 4.90
CA ILE A 162 18.58 0.23 5.66
C ILE A 162 17.77 -0.75 4.82
N LEU A 163 17.59 -0.48 3.53
CA LEU A 163 16.91 -1.39 2.62
C LEU A 163 17.70 -2.70 2.44
N GLU A 164 19.02 -2.64 2.29
CA GLU A 164 19.88 -3.83 2.27
C GLU A 164 19.76 -4.65 3.56
N TYR A 165 19.74 -4.00 4.72
CA TYR A 165 19.56 -4.68 6.00
C TYR A 165 18.21 -5.40 6.10
N ILE A 166 17.15 -4.75 5.61
CA ILE A 166 15.80 -5.32 5.56
C ILE A 166 15.72 -6.49 4.57
N GLU A 167 16.39 -6.39 3.42
CA GLU A 167 16.43 -7.46 2.42
C GLU A 167 17.29 -8.65 2.86
N GLN A 168 18.25 -8.45 3.77
CA GLN A 168 19.12 -9.50 4.29
C GLN A 168 18.51 -10.29 5.46
N ASN A 169 17.59 -9.69 6.21
CA ASN A 169 16.84 -10.32 7.32
C ASN A 169 15.40 -10.69 6.93
#